data_AF-A0A8T0BTF8-F1
#
_entry.id   AF-A0A8T0BTF8-F1
#
_cell.length_a   1.000
_cell.length_b   1.000
_cell.length_c   1.000
_cell.angle_alpha   90.00
_cell.angle_beta   90.00
_cell.angle_gamma   90.00
#
_symmetry.space_group_name_H-M   'P 1'
#
loop_
_entity.id
_entity.type
_entity.pdbx_description
1 polymer ?
#
loop_
_entity_poly.entity_id
_entity_poly.type
_entity_poly.pdbx_seq_one_letter_code
_entity_poly.pdbx_strand_id
1 'polypeptide(L)'
;MSLMVHFDDWTLRGVCLQTAYFSDDHKGEIIGQGLKDALSSWNLVEDRLTCMTTDSGTNMIKALNDNEWPNLQCFGRRLHNAIGKSLMAMHSSDVHSQKTREQQPN
;
A
#
# COMPACT_ATOMS: atom_id res chain seq x y z
N MET A 1 -5.98 -10.14 6.09
CA MET A 1 -4.61 -9.66 5.83
C MET A 1 -3.73 -10.85 5.43
N SER A 2 -2.88 -10.69 4.42
CA SER A 2 -1.89 -11.70 4.02
C SER A 2 -0.47 -11.21 4.30
N LEU A 3 0.38 -12.07 4.87
CA LEU A 3 1.79 -11.79 5.12
C LEU A 3 2.65 -12.77 4.31
N MET A 4 3.57 -12.21 3.52
CA MET A 4 4.53 -12.95 2.73
C MET A 4 5.93 -12.46 3.08
N VAL A 5 6.85 -13.38 3.30
CA VAL A 5 8.27 -13.06 3.50
C VAL A 5 9.03 -13.32 2.20
N HIS A 6 9.94 -12.40 1.88
CA HIS A 6 10.94 -12.59 0.84
C HIS A 6 12.32 -12.57 1.50
N PHE A 7 13.16 -13.55 1.16
CA PHE A 7 14.52 -13.65 1.66
C PHE A 7 15.44 -14.18 0.57
N ASP A 8 16.73 -13.89 0.70
CA ASP A 8 17.75 -14.28 -0.28
C ASP A 8 18.82 -15.16 0.38
N ASP A 9 19.17 -16.22 -0.31
CA ASP A 9 20.36 -17.06 -0.09
C ASP A 9 20.89 -17.44 -1.47
N TRP A 10 21.40 -16.43 -2.19
CA TRP A 10 21.80 -16.48 -3.61
C TRP A 10 20.68 -16.77 -4.61
N THR A 11 19.45 -16.82 -4.13
CA THR A 11 18.23 -17.01 -4.89
C THR A 11 17.10 -16.42 -4.07
N LEU A 12 16.39 -15.46 -4.66
CA LEU A 12 15.22 -14.83 -4.03
C LEU A 12 14.12 -15.88 -3.84
N ARG A 13 13.72 -16.10 -2.59
CA ARG A 13 12.61 -16.98 -2.22
C ARG A 13 11.47 -16.15 -1.64
N GLY A 14 10.24 -16.56 -1.93
CA GLY A 14 9.02 -15.99 -1.38
C GLY A 14 8.17 -17.08 -0.75
N VAL A 15 7.70 -16.86 0.48
CA VAL A 15 6.80 -17.80 1.18
C VAL A 15 5.63 -17.02 1.76
N CYS A 16 4.41 -17.45 1.43
CA CYS A 16 3.21 -16.97 2.12
C CYS A 16 3.20 -17.60 3.52
N LEU A 17 3.38 -16.75 4.54
CA LEU A 17 3.38 -17.20 5.93
C LEU A 17 1.94 -17.42 6.38
N GLN A 18 1.08 -16.43 6.14
CA GLN A 18 -0.30 -16.53 6.56
C GLN A 18 -1.25 -15.72 5.71
N THR A 19 -2.50 -16.19 5.67
CA THR A 19 -3.65 -15.42 5.25
C THR A 19 -4.69 -15.54 6.35
N ALA A 20 -4.83 -14.48 7.13
CA ALA A 20 -5.72 -14.44 8.29
C ALA A 20 -6.86 -13.48 8.04
N TYR A 21 -8.04 -13.83 8.56
CA TYR A 21 -9.12 -12.86 8.70
C TYR A 21 -8.69 -11.78 9.69
N PHE A 22 -8.98 -10.52 9.35
CA PHE A 22 -8.63 -9.37 10.18
C PHE A 22 -9.90 -8.54 10.37
N SER A 23 -10.66 -8.87 11.41
CA SER A 23 -12.00 -8.32 11.70
C SER A 23 -11.99 -6.90 12.24
N ASP A 24 -10.87 -6.46 12.80
CA ASP A 24 -10.87 -5.26 13.62
C ASP A 24 -10.98 -3.98 12.78
N ASP A 25 -11.42 -2.91 13.44
CA ASP A 25 -11.34 -1.55 12.90
C ASP A 25 -9.95 -1.37 12.30
N HIS A 26 -9.88 -1.15 10.99
CA HIS A 26 -8.62 -1.13 10.22
C HIS A 26 -7.80 0.13 10.52
N LYS A 27 -7.74 0.57 11.77
CA LYS A 27 -6.92 1.68 12.28
C LYS A 27 -5.45 1.28 12.27
N GLY A 28 -4.57 2.25 12.04
CA GLY A 28 -3.14 1.97 11.88
C GLY A 28 -2.51 1.26 13.08
N GLU A 29 -2.94 1.58 14.30
CA GLU A 29 -2.43 0.97 15.53
C GLU A 29 -2.77 -0.52 15.59
N ILE A 30 -4.01 -0.86 15.27
CA ILE A 30 -4.50 -2.24 15.33
C ILE A 30 -3.80 -3.08 14.26
N ILE A 31 -3.62 -2.54 13.06
CA ILE A 31 -2.89 -3.30 12.03
C ILE A 31 -1.40 -3.42 12.35
N GLY A 32 -0.78 -2.37 12.92
CA GLY A 32 0.59 -2.43 13.40
C GLY A 32 0.79 -3.56 14.43
N GLN A 33 -0.11 -3.65 15.41
CA GLN A 33 -0.08 -4.74 16.38
C GLN A 33 -0.30 -6.11 15.73
N GLY A 34 -1.28 -6.23 14.83
CA GLY A 34 -1.54 -7.49 14.12
C GLY A 34 -0.36 -7.96 13.25
N LEU A 35 0.41 -7.03 12.68
CA LEU A 35 1.65 -7.36 11.97
C LEU A 35 2.77 -7.79 12.93
N LYS A 36 2.89 -7.18 14.11
CA LYS A 36 3.84 -7.60 15.14
C LYS A 36 3.53 -9.01 15.64
N ASP A 37 2.26 -9.27 15.94
CA ASP A 37 1.80 -10.59 16.38
C ASP A 37 2.05 -11.63 15.29
N ALA A 38 1.82 -11.27 14.02
CA ALA A 38 2.15 -12.11 12.88
C ALA A 38 3.64 -12.46 12.82
N LEU A 39 4.54 -11.48 12.87
CA LEU A 39 5.99 -11.73 12.86
C LEU A 39 6.40 -12.62 14.03
N SER A 40 5.90 -12.32 15.23
CA SER A 40 6.17 -13.08 16.46
C SER A 40 5.72 -14.55 16.35
N SER A 41 4.53 -14.81 15.81
CA SER A 41 4.02 -16.18 15.60
C SER A 41 4.88 -17.04 14.66
N TRP A 42 5.62 -16.40 13.76
CA TRP A 42 6.58 -17.04 12.86
C TRP A 42 8.02 -17.00 13.40
N ASN A 43 8.23 -16.56 14.64
CA ASN A 43 9.53 -16.35 15.27
C ASN A 43 10.46 -15.43 14.44
N LEU A 44 9.87 -14.46 13.74
CA LEU A 44 10.60 -13.45 12.99
C LEU A 44 10.88 -12.25 13.90
N VAL A 45 12.14 -11.84 13.96
CA VAL A 45 12.59 -10.70 14.77
C VAL A 45 12.57 -9.42 13.95
N GLU A 46 12.06 -8.34 14.54
CA GLU A 46 11.95 -7.03 13.88
C GLU A 46 13.31 -6.46 13.46
N ASP A 47 14.37 -6.70 14.23
CA ASP A 47 15.74 -6.25 13.92
C ASP A 47 16.29 -6.81 12.59
N ARG A 48 15.71 -7.88 12.07
CA ARG A 48 16.07 -8.48 10.78
C ARG A 48 15.13 -8.08 9.65
N LEU A 49 14.10 -7.29 9.94
CA LEU A 49 13.19 -6.75 8.94
C LEU A 49 13.92 -5.66 8.13
N THR A 50 14.17 -5.95 6.85
CA THR A 50 14.78 -4.95 5.96
C THR A 50 13.76 -3.95 5.43
N CYS A 51 12.58 -4.44 5.01
CA CYS A 51 11.54 -3.60 4.43
C CYS A 51 10.20 -4.34 4.36
N MET A 52 9.10 -3.62 4.56
CA MET A 52 7.75 -4.05 4.22
C MET A 52 7.34 -3.49 2.85
N THR A 53 6.74 -4.34 2.02
CA THR A 53 6.07 -3.88 0.78
C THR A 53 4.56 -3.95 0.95
N THR A 54 3.90 -2.80 1.07
CA THR A 54 2.44 -2.73 1.25
C THR A 54 1.80 -1.84 0.20
N ASP A 55 0.47 -1.82 0.14
CA ASP A 55 -0.22 -0.81 -0.64
C ASP A 55 -0.10 0.59 0.00
N SER A 56 -0.76 1.57 -0.64
CA SER A 56 -0.77 2.96 -0.21
C SER A 56 -1.95 3.32 0.69
N GLY A 57 -2.51 2.36 1.42
CA GLY A 57 -3.54 2.63 2.42
C GLY A 57 -2.98 3.49 3.56
N THR A 58 -3.67 4.57 3.92
CA THR A 58 -3.22 5.50 4.97
C THR A 58 -2.95 4.80 6.30
N ASN A 59 -3.80 3.85 6.68
CA ASN A 59 -3.62 3.09 7.91
C ASN A 59 -2.46 2.10 7.83
N MET A 60 -2.09 1.62 6.63
CA MET A 60 -0.84 0.87 6.42
C MET A 60 0.38 1.73 6.57
N ILE A 61 0.38 2.91 5.95
CA ILE A 61 1.50 3.83 6.09
C ILE A 61 1.66 4.23 7.57
N LYS A 62 0.55 4.51 8.27
CA LYS A 62 0.58 4.81 9.71
C LYS A 62 1.14 3.64 10.52
N ALA A 63 0.63 2.43 10.31
CA ALA A 63 1.09 1.23 11.01
C ALA A 63 2.60 1.04 10.87
N LEU A 64 3.14 1.16 9.65
CA LEU A 64 4.57 0.97 9.41
C LEU A 64 5.42 2.11 10.00
N ASN A 65 4.95 3.35 9.91
CA ASN A 65 5.65 4.50 10.48
C ASN A 65 5.71 4.46 12.01
N ASP A 66 4.60 4.12 12.67
CA ASP A 66 4.53 4.02 14.13
C ASP A 66 5.43 2.91 14.70
N ASN A 67 5.74 1.89 13.88
CA ASN A 67 6.65 0.80 14.22
C ASN A 67 8.08 1.03 13.70
N GLU A 68 8.37 2.19 13.10
CA GLU A 68 9.69 2.53 12.54
C GLU A 68 10.18 1.53 11.46
N TRP A 69 9.25 0.87 10.77
CA TRP A 69 9.58 -0.14 9.76
C TRP A 69 9.74 0.50 8.37
N PRO A 70 10.85 0.25 7.66
CA PRO A 70 11.04 0.76 6.30
C PRO A 70 9.94 0.25 5.36
N ASN A 71 9.33 1.16 4.60
CA ASN A 71 8.18 0.87 3.75
C ASN A 71 8.46 1.18 2.28
N LEU A 72 8.37 0.15 1.42
CA LEU A 72 8.33 0.30 -0.02
C LEU A 72 6.89 0.16 -0.51
N GLN A 73 6.34 1.26 -1.02
CA GLN A 73 4.99 1.26 -1.55
C GLN A 73 4.87 0.40 -2.81
N CYS A 74 3.86 -0.47 -2.84
CA CYS A 74 3.61 -1.42 -3.92
C CYS A 74 3.55 -0.72 -5.28
N PHE A 75 4.47 -1.11 -6.17
CA PHE A 75 4.57 -0.55 -7.51
C PHE A 75 3.24 -0.65 -8.27
N GLY A 76 2.56 -1.80 -8.21
CA GLY A 76 1.28 -2.00 -8.88
C GLY A 76 0.21 -1.02 -8.43
N ARG A 77 0.10 -0.74 -7.13
CA ARG A 77 -0.84 0.27 -6.61
C ARG A 77 -0.44 1.67 -7.06
N ARG A 78 0.86 2.02 -7.01
CA ARG A 78 1.34 3.33 -7.47
C ARG A 78 1.06 3.56 -8.96
N LEU A 79 1.31 2.55 -9.78
CA LEU A 79 1.06 2.60 -11.21
C LEU A 79 -0.43 2.74 -11.51
N HIS A 80 -1.27 1.92 -10.86
CA HIS A 80 -2.72 2.01 -11.00
C HIS A 80 -3.25 3.41 -10.64
N ASN A 81 -2.79 3.97 -9.52
CA ASN A 81 -3.17 5.32 -9.10
C ASN A 81 -2.70 6.39 -10.09
N ALA A 82 -1.49 6.26 -10.66
CA ALA A 82 -0.97 7.20 -11.64
C ALA A 82 -1.83 7.19 -12.91
N ILE A 83 -2.12 6.01 -13.46
CA ILE A 83 -2.98 5.85 -14.63
C ILE A 83 -4.37 6.44 -14.37
N GLY A 84 -4.99 6.08 -13.24
CA GLY A 84 -6.31 6.60 -12.86
C GLY A 84 -6.34 8.12 -12.78
N LYS A 85 -5.33 8.74 -12.15
CA LYS A 85 -5.21 10.21 -12.05
C LYS A 85 -5.04 10.85 -13.43
N SER A 86 -4.23 10.28 -14.31
CA SER A 86 -4.05 10.79 -15.67
C SER A 86 -5.34 10.76 -16.48
N LEU A 87 -6.11 9.67 -16.39
CA LEU A 87 -7.41 9.55 -17.06
C LEU A 87 -8.41 10.60 -16.55
N MET A 88 -8.48 10.81 -15.24
CA MET A 88 -9.36 11.82 -14.65
C MET A 88 -8.96 13.25 -15.05
N ALA A 89 -7.65 13.52 -15.15
CA ALA A 89 -7.14 14.81 -15.59
C ALA A 89 -7.53 15.10 -17.05
N MET A 90 -7.36 14.13 -17.96
CA MET A 90 -7.77 14.28 -19.36
C MET A 90 -9.27 14.57 -19.49
N HIS A 91 -10.10 13.80 -18.79
CA HIS A 91 -11.56 14.03 -18.81
C HIS A 91 -11.94 15.42 -18.26
N SER A 92 -11.27 15.86 -17.18
CA SER A 92 -11.52 17.19 -16.60
C SER A 92 -11.11 18.31 -17.55
N SER A 93 -10.01 18.15 -18.29
CA SER A 93 -9.57 19.09 -19.32
C SER A 93 -10.54 19.16 -20.49
N ASP A 94 -11.08 18.03 -20.95
CA ASP A 94 -12.07 17.98 -22.03
C ASP A 94 -13.39 18.65 -21.63
N VAL A 95 -13.88 18.36 -20.42
CA VAL A 95 -15.11 18.98 -19.87
C VAL A 95 -14.93 20.49 -19.70
N HIS A 96 -13.75 20.93 -19.24
CA HIS A 96 -13.46 22.37 -19.15
C HIS A 96 -13.43 23.02 -20.53
N SER A 97 -12.76 22.40 -21.51
CA SER A 97 -12.69 22.91 -22.89
C SER A 97 -14.06 23.03 -23.55
N GLN A 98 -14.96 22.07 -23.33
CA GLN A 98 -16.34 22.12 -23.82
C GLN A 98 -17.13 23.28 -23.18
N LYS A 99 -17.04 23.47 -21.86
CA LYS A 99 -17.71 24.58 -21.16
C LYS A 99 -17.20 25.96 -21.61
N THR A 100 -15.91 26.10 -21.90
CA THR A 100 -15.35 27.38 -22.40
C THR A 100 -15.86 27.69 -23.81
N ARG A 101 -16.10 26.67 -24.64
CA ARG A 101 -16.65 26.82 -26.00
C ARG A 101 -18.13 27.25 -25.99
N GLU A 102 -18.91 26.77 -25.03
CA GLU A 102 -20.33 27.11 -24.89
C GLU A 102 -20.58 28.50 -24.27
N GLN A 103 -19.57 29.11 -23.65
CA GLN A 103 -19.67 30.42 -22.99
C GLN A 103 -19.16 31.60 -23.84
N GLN A 104 -18.69 31.37 -25.07
CA GLN A 104 -18.35 32.48 -25.97
C GLN A 104 -19.63 33.09 -26.56
N PRO A 105 -19.90 34.40 -26.36
CA PRO A 105 -21.03 35.05 -26.99
C PRO A 105 -20.81 35.15 -28.51
N ASN A 106 -21.88 34.96 -29.28
CA ASN A 106 -21.94 35.21 -30.73
C ASN A 106 -21.48 36.63 -31.10
#